data_AF-A0A366HNV7-F1
#
_entry.id   AF-A0A366HNV7-F1
#
_cell.length_a   1.000
_cell.length_b   1.000
_cell.length_c   1.000
_cell.angle_alpha   90.00
_cell.angle_beta   90.00
_cell.angle_gamma   90.00
#
_symmetry.space_group_name_H-M   'P 1'
#
loop_
_entity.id
_entity.type
_entity.pdbx_description
1 polymer ?
#
loop_
_entity_poly.entity_id
_entity_poly.type
_entity_poly.pdbx_seq_one_letter_code
_entity_poly.pdbx_strand_id
1 'polypeptide(L)'
;MPVPIATLLTPVATSLTISMLRLAQEKGIPLLEKLLSEPGAYLSRVGDLVLWNGEKGSSVVAGLQAVGENQTRILSTVAAIENAQLTTNIALGSIHTLSMASLGIASLTGGMMVWRLQAIQKRLDHIKSILQETHALVRAGIDANLTVAVQKLGAFDNNQDQSEAKDARDKAQYVAAVYGRLASDEAMEKSPKLAALNYATRCYCLALLTEFRARLLLNDTGELANRYMAEKPRLEHIAGVTFTRTIAGKPEAFLAHAMRHHGVTLNLMTELYQHAQRLSAFTETPIRNSTDLFEYVWDRGISGRTFLPWPFGAGPEELAINLKYTMACFEDIGRVEALYLHGQAARNSAVPFKDLQEQVKAAEEKVQTPVESPTITKIPSEEIFAYAMPQPQSQQNARSN
;
A
#
# COMPACT_ATOMS: atom_id res chain seq x y z
N MET A 1 11.91 24.56 17.34
CA MET A 1 13.07 23.71 16.97
C MET A 1 12.76 22.28 17.40
N PRO A 2 12.76 21.29 16.50
CA PRO A 2 12.46 19.91 16.87
C PRO A 2 13.69 19.27 17.53
N VAL A 3 13.49 18.70 18.71
CA VAL A 3 14.51 17.88 19.40
C VAL A 3 14.57 16.51 18.71
N PRO A 4 15.76 16.02 18.32
CA PRO A 4 15.87 14.71 17.67
C PRO A 4 15.53 13.57 18.64
N ILE A 5 14.61 12.69 18.24
CA ILE A 5 14.15 11.50 18.98
C ILE A 5 15.29 10.51 19.30
N ALA A 6 16.45 10.67 18.67
CA ALA A 6 17.65 9.84 18.90
C ALA A 6 18.25 9.96 20.32
N THR A 7 17.97 11.03 21.08
CA THR A 7 18.49 11.18 22.46
C THR A 7 17.65 10.50 23.54
N LEU A 8 16.45 9.99 23.21
CA LEU A 8 15.57 9.32 24.18
C LEU A 8 15.72 7.79 24.20
N LEU A 9 16.37 7.18 23.19
CA LEU A 9 16.52 5.72 23.09
C LEU A 9 17.86 5.19 23.66
N THR A 10 18.84 6.05 23.87
CA THR A 10 20.14 5.71 24.47
C THR A 10 20.05 5.16 25.90
N PRO A 11 19.25 5.72 26.84
CA PRO A 11 19.22 5.21 28.22
C PRO A 11 18.49 3.86 28.35
N VAL A 12 17.58 3.53 27.43
CA VAL A 12 16.85 2.25 27.42
C VAL A 12 17.72 1.13 26.84
N ALA A 13 18.51 1.43 25.80
CA ALA A 13 19.42 0.45 25.22
C ALA A 13 20.58 0.10 26.17
N THR A 14 21.10 1.08 26.93
CA THR A 14 22.17 0.85 27.91
C THR A 14 21.67 0.09 29.15
N SER A 15 20.43 0.29 29.60
CA SER A 15 19.90 -0.48 30.74
C SER A 15 19.69 -1.96 30.38
N LEU A 16 19.18 -2.26 29.18
CA LEU A 16 18.90 -3.62 28.72
C LEU A 16 20.18 -4.44 28.51
N THR A 17 21.23 -3.80 28.00
CA THR A 17 22.55 -4.42 27.83
C THR A 17 23.24 -4.71 29.16
N ILE A 18 23.14 -3.81 30.13
CA ILE A 18 23.66 -4.04 31.49
C ILE A 18 22.88 -5.17 32.19
N SER A 19 21.55 -5.22 32.05
CA SER A 19 20.73 -6.29 32.62
C SER A 19 21.04 -7.67 32.02
N MET A 20 21.27 -7.75 30.70
CA MET A 20 21.67 -8.98 30.02
C MET A 20 23.07 -9.45 30.48
N LEU A 21 24.02 -8.52 30.61
CA LEU A 21 25.38 -8.83 31.07
C LEU A 21 25.37 -9.37 32.52
N ARG A 22 24.55 -8.77 33.39
CA ARG A 22 24.40 -9.19 34.78
C ARG A 22 23.75 -10.56 34.91
N LEU A 23 22.73 -10.84 34.09
CA LEU A 23 22.07 -12.15 34.04
C LEU A 23 23.01 -13.25 33.53
N ALA A 24 23.84 -12.93 32.53
CA ALA A 24 24.88 -13.84 32.04
C ALA A 24 25.96 -14.09 33.09
N GLN A 25 26.33 -13.07 33.88
CA GLN A 25 27.29 -13.20 34.96
C GLN A 25 26.74 -14.04 36.13
N GLU A 26 25.50 -13.80 36.55
CA GLU A 26 24.86 -14.53 37.66
C GLU A 26 24.53 -15.99 37.33
N LYS A 27 24.15 -16.30 36.08
CA LYS A 27 23.77 -17.67 35.70
C LYS A 27 24.87 -18.44 34.98
N GLY A 28 25.74 -17.76 34.23
CA GLY A 28 26.77 -18.41 33.42
C GLY A 28 27.98 -18.86 34.22
N ILE A 29 28.48 -18.01 35.12
CA ILE A 29 29.67 -18.31 35.94
C ILE A 29 29.48 -19.53 36.84
N PRO A 30 28.40 -19.69 37.62
CA PRO A 30 28.25 -20.87 38.48
C PRO A 30 28.05 -22.16 37.70
N LEU A 31 27.52 -22.09 36.47
CA LEU A 31 27.34 -23.25 35.60
C LEU A 31 28.67 -23.68 34.97
N LEU A 32 29.52 -22.71 34.63
CA LEU A 32 30.88 -22.94 34.15
C LEU A 32 31.79 -23.48 35.27
N GLU A 33 31.69 -22.92 36.48
CA GLU A 33 32.41 -23.42 37.67
C GLU A 33 31.96 -24.84 38.03
N LYS A 34 30.66 -25.15 37.93
CA LYS A 34 30.14 -26.50 38.14
C LYS A 34 30.64 -27.49 37.08
N LEU A 35 30.79 -27.05 35.82
CA LEU A 35 31.35 -27.88 34.75
C LEU A 35 32.86 -28.09 34.89
N LEU A 36 33.60 -27.09 35.38
CA LEU A 36 35.04 -27.14 35.55
C LEU A 36 35.47 -27.85 36.86
N SER A 37 34.58 -27.93 37.85
CA SER A 37 34.83 -28.59 39.15
C SER A 37 34.57 -30.10 39.16
N GLU A 38 34.08 -30.70 38.07
CA GLU A 38 33.92 -32.16 37.92
C GLU A 38 34.86 -32.77 36.86
N PRO A 39 36.18 -32.87 37.10
CA PRO A 39 37.15 -33.36 36.10
C PRO A 39 37.20 -34.89 35.96
N GLY A 40 36.07 -35.61 36.06
CA GLY A 40 36.07 -37.08 35.99
C GLY A 40 34.74 -37.80 35.72
N ALA A 41 33.60 -37.11 35.65
CA ALA A 41 32.29 -37.79 35.63
C ALA A 41 31.72 -38.10 34.22
N TYR A 42 32.24 -37.50 33.15
CA TYR A 42 31.68 -37.67 31.80
C TYR A 42 32.60 -38.33 30.75
N LEU A 43 33.89 -38.53 31.05
CA LEU A 43 34.85 -39.20 30.15
C LEU A 43 35.16 -40.66 30.54
N SER A 44 34.63 -41.16 31.67
CA SER A 44 34.85 -42.52 32.18
C SER A 44 33.75 -43.53 31.83
N ARG A 45 32.85 -43.21 30.89
CA ARG A 45 31.75 -44.11 30.48
C ARG A 45 31.74 -44.55 29.02
N VAL A 46 32.82 -44.31 28.28
CA VAL A 46 33.03 -44.90 26.95
C VAL A 46 34.45 -45.44 26.88
N GLY A 47 34.67 -46.60 27.50
CA GLY A 47 35.95 -47.29 27.51
C GLY A 47 35.84 -48.61 28.26
N ASP A 48 35.90 -49.70 27.50
CA ASP A 48 36.27 -51.06 27.91
C ASP A 48 35.23 -51.95 28.59
N LEU A 49 34.38 -52.57 27.75
CA LEU A 49 34.18 -54.02 27.79
C LEU A 49 33.58 -54.50 26.45
N VAL A 50 34.46 -54.89 25.52
CA VAL A 50 34.04 -55.66 24.34
C VAL A 50 33.86 -57.11 24.78
N LEU A 51 32.61 -57.46 25.08
CA LEU A 51 32.18 -58.85 25.25
C LEU A 51 31.78 -59.40 23.87
N TRP A 52 32.54 -60.37 23.36
CA TRP A 52 32.14 -61.13 22.19
C TRP A 52 31.27 -62.31 22.62
N ASN A 53 30.00 -62.35 22.19
CA ASN A 53 29.08 -63.46 22.39
C ASN A 53 28.88 -64.22 21.08
N GLY A 54 29.44 -65.43 20.98
CA GLY A 54 29.14 -66.39 19.92
C GLY A 54 28.45 -67.63 20.47
N GLU A 55 27.92 -68.48 19.60
CA GLU A 55 27.09 -69.67 19.94
C GLU A 55 27.77 -70.73 20.82
N LYS A 56 29.01 -70.53 21.28
CA LYS A 56 29.74 -71.45 22.19
C LYS A 56 30.19 -70.82 23.53
N GLY A 57 29.67 -69.65 23.92
CA GLY A 57 29.93 -69.03 25.23
C GLY A 57 30.92 -67.86 25.20
N SER A 58 30.94 -67.05 26.28
CA SER A 58 31.71 -65.82 26.42
C SER A 58 33.10 -66.05 27.01
N SER A 59 34.15 -65.43 26.43
CA SER A 59 35.52 -65.44 26.97
C SER A 59 36.07 -64.02 27.14
N VAL A 60 36.68 -63.74 28.29
CA VAL A 60 37.37 -62.49 28.61
C VAL A 60 38.86 -62.62 28.26
N VAL A 61 39.38 -61.76 27.38
CA VAL A 61 40.81 -61.70 27.03
C VAL A 61 41.52 -60.71 27.96
N ALA A 62 42.62 -61.16 28.57
CA ALA A 62 43.52 -60.50 29.53
C ALA A 62 44.05 -59.13 29.06
N GLY A 63 44.67 -58.27 29.89
CA GLY A 63 45.14 -58.43 31.26
C GLY A 63 45.90 -57.20 31.76
N LEU A 64 45.81 -56.95 33.06
CA LEU A 64 46.61 -56.01 33.85
C LEU A 64 47.98 -56.63 34.11
N GLN A 65 48.98 -56.32 33.28
CA GLN A 65 50.37 -56.68 33.56
C GLN A 65 51.37 -55.69 32.94
N ALA A 66 51.30 -54.41 33.32
CA ALA A 66 52.35 -53.42 33.01
C ALA A 66 52.32 -52.19 33.94
N VAL A 67 51.88 -52.33 35.20
CA VAL A 67 51.86 -51.20 36.17
C VAL A 67 53.18 -51.07 36.95
N GLY A 68 54.14 -51.97 36.76
CA GLY A 68 55.43 -51.94 37.46
C GLY A 68 56.51 -51.01 36.87
N GLU A 69 56.35 -50.50 35.65
CA GLU A 69 57.44 -49.82 34.91
C GLU A 69 57.18 -48.31 34.65
N ASN A 70 56.14 -47.73 35.25
CA ASN A 70 55.68 -46.37 34.93
C ASN A 70 56.08 -45.27 35.94
N GLN A 71 56.67 -45.57 37.09
CA GLN A 71 57.01 -44.51 38.07
C GLN A 71 58.22 -43.66 37.65
N THR A 72 59.22 -44.25 36.97
CA THR A 72 60.42 -43.51 36.51
C THR A 72 60.14 -42.67 35.26
N ARG A 73 59.20 -43.09 34.41
CA ARG A 73 58.78 -42.34 33.22
C ARG A 73 57.96 -41.10 33.59
N ILE A 74 57.09 -41.21 34.60
CA ILE A 74 56.24 -40.11 35.07
C ILE A 74 57.07 -38.94 35.62
N LEU A 75 58.13 -39.18 36.41
CA LEU A 75 58.98 -38.10 36.92
C LEU A 75 59.76 -37.38 35.82
N SER A 76 60.21 -38.10 34.78
CA SER A 76 60.88 -37.48 33.62
C SER A 76 59.93 -36.65 32.75
N THR A 77 58.66 -37.06 32.64
CA THR A 77 57.63 -36.26 31.98
C THR A 77 57.18 -35.06 32.80
N VAL A 78 57.21 -35.10 34.13
CA VAL A 78 56.85 -33.94 34.97
C VAL A 78 57.86 -32.81 34.81
N ALA A 79 59.17 -33.11 34.79
CA ALA A 79 60.21 -32.10 34.53
C ALA A 79 60.16 -31.55 33.10
N ALA A 80 59.76 -32.37 32.10
CA ALA A 80 59.51 -31.91 30.74
C ALA A 80 58.23 -31.06 30.63
N ILE A 81 57.22 -31.33 31.46
CA ILE A 81 55.96 -30.57 31.54
C ILE A 81 56.19 -29.20 32.19
N GLU A 82 57.05 -29.06 33.20
CA GLU A 82 57.37 -27.75 33.79
C GLU A 82 58.11 -26.83 32.80
N ASN A 83 59.07 -27.37 32.03
CA ASN A 83 59.74 -26.62 30.96
C ASN A 83 58.80 -26.35 29.76
N ALA A 84 57.89 -27.28 29.46
CA ALA A 84 56.83 -27.04 28.48
C ALA A 84 55.85 -25.97 28.97
N GLN A 85 55.48 -25.91 30.25
CA GLN A 85 54.58 -24.91 30.83
C GLN A 85 55.18 -23.50 30.79
N LEU A 86 56.49 -23.35 31.03
CA LEU A 86 57.19 -22.08 30.87
C LEU A 86 57.21 -21.60 29.41
N THR A 87 57.38 -22.53 28.47
CA THR A 87 57.31 -22.25 27.02
C THR A 87 55.87 -22.00 26.54
N THR A 88 54.89 -22.67 27.16
CA THR A 88 53.45 -22.55 26.85
C THR A 88 52.90 -21.24 27.40
N ASN A 89 53.42 -20.71 28.52
CA ASN A 89 53.03 -19.38 29.02
C ASN A 89 53.54 -18.24 28.13
N ILE A 90 54.71 -18.39 27.50
CA ILE A 90 55.21 -17.44 26.50
C ILE A 90 54.42 -17.56 25.19
N ALA A 91 54.07 -18.78 24.76
CA ALA A 91 53.21 -19.01 23.60
C ALA A 91 51.75 -18.59 23.82
N LEU A 92 51.20 -18.75 25.04
CA LEU A 92 49.88 -18.26 25.41
C LEU A 92 49.87 -16.74 25.50
N GLY A 93 50.94 -16.10 25.97
CA GLY A 93 51.08 -14.65 25.95
C GLY A 93 51.09 -14.07 24.53
N SER A 94 51.80 -14.72 23.59
CA SER A 94 51.81 -14.32 22.18
C SER A 94 50.49 -14.64 21.47
N ILE A 95 49.84 -15.77 21.75
CA ILE A 95 48.50 -16.10 21.25
C ILE A 95 47.44 -15.15 21.83
N HIS A 96 47.55 -14.73 23.09
CA HIS A 96 46.60 -13.81 23.71
C HIS A 96 46.76 -12.38 23.18
N THR A 97 47.98 -11.94 22.86
CA THR A 97 48.22 -10.66 22.18
C THR A 97 47.84 -10.70 20.70
N LEU A 98 48.08 -11.81 19.98
CA LEU A 98 47.56 -12.01 18.61
C LEU A 98 46.02 -12.11 18.59
N SER A 99 45.42 -12.73 19.59
CA SER A 99 43.97 -12.83 19.76
C SER A 99 43.35 -11.46 20.06
N MET A 100 43.93 -10.68 20.96
CA MET A 100 43.50 -9.29 21.20
C MET A 100 43.73 -8.38 19.98
N ALA A 101 44.83 -8.54 19.24
CA ALA A 101 45.06 -7.81 17.99
C ALA A 101 44.06 -8.22 16.90
N SER A 102 43.72 -9.52 16.80
CA SER A 102 42.72 -10.03 15.87
C SER A 102 41.30 -9.56 16.21
N LEU A 103 40.95 -9.46 17.50
CA LEU A 103 39.70 -8.87 17.99
C LEU A 103 39.69 -7.34 17.78
N GLY A 104 40.83 -6.67 17.93
CA GLY A 104 41.02 -5.26 17.58
C GLY A 104 40.80 -4.98 16.09
N ILE A 105 41.39 -5.79 15.21
CA ILE A 105 41.20 -5.70 13.75
C ILE A 105 39.77 -6.11 13.35
N ALA A 106 39.18 -7.11 13.99
CA ALA A 106 37.79 -7.52 13.75
C ALA A 106 36.79 -6.45 14.20
N SER A 107 37.02 -5.78 15.34
CA SER A 107 36.20 -4.65 15.81
C SER A 107 36.36 -3.40 14.95
N LEU A 108 37.56 -3.12 14.43
CA LEU A 108 37.77 -2.09 13.40
C LEU A 108 37.06 -2.45 12.09
N THR A 109 37.05 -3.73 11.70
CA THR A 109 36.33 -4.23 10.53
C THR A 109 34.82 -4.10 10.71
N GLY A 110 34.31 -4.45 11.89
CA GLY A 110 32.91 -4.25 12.28
C GLY A 110 32.51 -2.77 12.28
N GLY A 111 33.34 -1.90 12.86
CA GLY A 111 33.15 -0.44 12.82
C GLY A 111 33.15 0.11 11.40
N MET A 112 34.08 -0.34 10.54
CA MET A 112 34.14 0.06 9.13
C MET A 112 32.94 -0.46 8.33
N MET A 113 32.43 -1.67 8.63
CA MET A 113 31.20 -2.20 8.04
C MET A 113 29.97 -1.41 8.47
N VAL A 114 29.83 -1.08 9.75
CA VAL A 114 28.73 -0.23 10.25
C VAL A 114 28.78 1.15 9.61
N TRP A 115 29.97 1.75 9.52
CA TRP A 115 30.16 3.04 8.84
C TRP A 115 29.80 2.97 7.35
N ARG A 116 30.20 1.89 6.65
CA ARG A 116 29.80 1.66 5.25
C ARG A 116 28.29 1.45 5.09
N LEU A 117 27.65 0.71 5.99
CA LEU A 117 26.20 0.53 5.99
C LEU A 117 25.47 1.85 6.23
N GLN A 118 25.96 2.69 7.15
CA GLN A 118 25.43 4.03 7.37
C GLN A 118 25.63 4.94 6.16
N ALA A 119 26.77 4.86 5.47
CA ALA A 119 27.01 5.61 4.24
C ALA A 119 26.09 5.16 3.10
N ILE A 120 25.83 3.84 2.98
CA ILE A 120 24.86 3.29 2.02
C ILE A 120 23.45 3.75 2.37
N GLN A 121 23.05 3.67 3.65
CA GLN A 121 21.74 4.14 4.11
C GLN A 121 21.51 5.61 3.75
N LYS A 122 22.50 6.48 4.02
CA LYS A 122 22.43 7.90 3.63
C LYS A 122 22.29 8.10 2.12
N ARG A 123 22.96 7.29 1.30
CA ARG A 123 22.80 7.34 -0.17
C ARG A 123 21.43 6.84 -0.62
N LEU A 124 20.91 5.78 -0.01
CA LEU A 124 19.57 5.27 -0.30
C LEU A 124 18.49 6.30 0.06
N ASP A 125 18.63 6.95 1.22
CA ASP A 125 17.71 8.01 1.65
C ASP A 125 17.76 9.22 0.68
N HIS A 126 18.96 9.59 0.21
CA HIS A 126 19.12 10.64 -0.79
C HIS A 126 18.50 10.28 -2.14
N ILE A 127 18.73 9.06 -2.65
CA ILE A 127 18.12 8.56 -3.88
C ILE A 127 16.60 8.54 -3.75
N LYS A 128 16.07 8.12 -2.59
CA LYS A 128 14.63 8.15 -2.31
C LYS A 128 14.06 9.57 -2.41
N SER A 129 14.76 10.58 -1.87
CA SER A 129 14.34 11.99 -1.99
C SER A 129 14.32 12.46 -3.44
N ILE A 130 15.40 12.22 -4.20
CA ILE A 130 15.48 12.58 -5.62
C ILE A 130 14.37 11.89 -6.43
N LEU A 131 14.10 10.62 -6.13
CA LEU A 131 13.05 9.85 -6.78
C LEU A 131 11.66 10.45 -6.48
N GLN A 132 11.41 10.85 -5.23
CA GLN A 132 10.16 11.52 -4.83
C GLN A 132 9.98 12.88 -5.52
N GLU A 133 11.04 13.68 -5.60
CA GLU A 133 11.04 14.97 -6.30
C GLU A 133 10.80 14.79 -7.81
N THR A 134 11.47 13.82 -8.43
CA THR A 134 11.29 13.49 -9.85
C THR A 134 9.86 13.03 -10.12
N HIS A 135 9.29 12.19 -9.25
CA HIS A 135 7.89 11.79 -9.36
C HIS A 135 6.93 12.99 -9.24
N ALA A 136 7.20 13.92 -8.32
CA ALA A 136 6.40 15.13 -8.16
C ALA A 136 6.46 16.02 -9.41
N LEU A 137 7.64 16.21 -10.00
CA LEU A 137 7.83 16.97 -11.24
C LEU A 137 7.14 16.32 -12.44
N VAL A 138 7.28 15.00 -12.59
CA VAL A 138 6.60 14.25 -13.66
C VAL A 138 5.09 14.38 -13.52
N ARG A 139 4.55 14.24 -12.29
CA ARG A 139 3.13 14.41 -12.01
C ARG A 139 2.65 15.83 -12.32
N ALA A 140 3.38 16.85 -11.88
CA ALA A 140 3.07 18.24 -12.20
C ALA A 140 3.08 18.49 -13.72
N GLY A 141 4.01 17.88 -14.47
CA GLY A 141 4.03 17.95 -15.93
C GLY A 141 2.84 17.28 -16.61
N ILE A 142 2.36 16.16 -16.07
CA ILE A 142 1.15 15.48 -16.56
C ILE A 142 -0.09 16.32 -16.27
N ASP A 143 -0.21 16.86 -15.06
CA ASP A 143 -1.33 17.72 -14.65
C ASP A 143 -1.36 19.03 -15.45
N ALA A 144 -0.19 19.60 -15.75
CA ALA A 144 -0.06 20.74 -16.64
C ALA A 144 -0.55 20.40 -18.05
N ASN A 145 -0.20 19.23 -18.61
CA ASN A 145 -0.70 18.83 -19.92
C ASN A 145 -2.21 18.61 -19.94
N LEU A 146 -2.80 18.07 -18.87
CA LEU A 146 -4.25 17.94 -18.74
C LEU A 146 -4.93 19.31 -18.72
N THR A 147 -4.38 20.23 -17.92
CA THR A 147 -4.88 21.61 -17.81
C THR A 147 -4.79 22.32 -19.16
N VAL A 148 -3.66 22.19 -19.86
CA VAL A 148 -3.49 22.76 -21.20
C VAL A 148 -4.47 22.13 -22.18
N ALA A 149 -4.69 20.81 -22.16
CA ALA A 149 -5.66 20.16 -23.04
C ALA A 149 -7.08 20.71 -22.85
N VAL A 150 -7.51 20.89 -21.60
CA VAL A 150 -8.82 21.49 -21.27
C VAL A 150 -8.88 22.96 -21.70
N GLN A 151 -7.83 23.74 -21.47
CA GLN A 151 -7.76 25.14 -21.91
C GLN A 151 -7.81 25.28 -23.43
N LYS A 152 -7.10 24.41 -24.16
CA LYS A 152 -7.10 24.35 -25.62
C LYS A 152 -8.49 24.00 -26.16
N LEU A 153 -9.20 23.08 -25.50
CA LEU A 153 -10.60 22.78 -25.84
C LEU A 153 -11.53 23.99 -25.61
N GLY A 154 -11.33 24.74 -24.52
CA GLY A 154 -12.06 25.99 -24.29
C GLY A 154 -11.70 27.11 -25.27
N ALA A 155 -10.45 27.17 -25.73
CA ALA A 155 -10.01 28.09 -26.77
C ALA A 155 -10.64 27.76 -28.13
N PHE A 156 -10.80 26.46 -28.44
CA PHE A 156 -11.58 26.01 -29.60
C PHE A 156 -13.03 26.51 -29.53
N ASP A 157 -13.70 26.39 -28.38
CA ASP A 157 -15.10 26.84 -28.25
C ASP A 157 -15.25 28.33 -28.63
N ASN A 158 -14.23 29.16 -28.31
CA ASN A 158 -14.22 30.58 -28.63
C ASN A 158 -13.80 30.91 -30.08
N ASN A 159 -12.76 30.25 -30.58
CA ASN A 159 -12.10 30.63 -31.83
C ASN A 159 -12.44 29.73 -33.02
N GLN A 160 -13.01 28.55 -32.76
CA GLN A 160 -13.33 27.50 -33.74
C GLN A 160 -12.11 27.02 -34.56
N ASP A 161 -10.89 27.22 -34.07
CA ASP A 161 -9.66 26.80 -34.75
C ASP A 161 -9.39 25.30 -34.53
N GLN A 162 -9.49 24.51 -35.60
CA GLN A 162 -9.22 23.07 -35.57
C GLN A 162 -7.82 22.70 -35.03
N SER A 163 -6.83 23.60 -35.12
CA SER A 163 -5.50 23.35 -34.57
C SER A 163 -5.54 23.17 -33.05
N GLU A 164 -6.36 23.97 -32.36
CA GLU A 164 -6.55 23.92 -30.91
C GLU A 164 -7.23 22.62 -30.47
N ALA A 165 -8.20 22.14 -31.25
CA ALA A 165 -8.83 20.84 -31.00
C ALA A 165 -7.87 19.66 -31.21
N LYS A 166 -6.99 19.72 -32.23
CA LYS A 166 -5.95 18.69 -32.44
C LYS A 166 -4.94 18.67 -31.30
N ASP A 167 -4.47 19.83 -30.87
CA ASP A 167 -3.56 19.95 -29.72
C ASP A 167 -4.21 19.42 -28.43
N ALA A 168 -5.48 19.76 -28.19
CA ALA A 168 -6.24 19.25 -27.06
C ALA A 168 -6.35 17.72 -27.10
N ARG A 169 -6.68 17.14 -28.26
CA ARG A 169 -6.76 15.70 -28.49
C ARG A 169 -5.43 15.01 -28.16
N ASP A 170 -4.33 15.47 -28.75
CA ASP A 170 -3.04 14.79 -28.65
C ASP A 170 -2.50 14.83 -27.21
N LYS A 171 -2.66 15.98 -26.53
CA LYS A 171 -2.31 16.11 -25.10
C LYS A 171 -3.20 15.27 -24.20
N ALA A 172 -4.52 15.29 -24.41
CA ALA A 172 -5.46 14.50 -23.63
C ALA A 172 -5.23 13.00 -23.81
N GLN A 173 -4.92 12.55 -25.03
CA GLN A 173 -4.58 11.15 -25.33
C GLN A 173 -3.32 10.70 -24.58
N TYR A 174 -2.27 11.54 -24.57
CA TYR A 174 -1.07 11.26 -23.79
C TYR A 174 -1.37 11.14 -22.29
N VAL A 175 -2.11 12.09 -21.73
CA VAL A 175 -2.49 12.09 -20.31
C VAL A 175 -3.37 10.88 -19.96
N ALA A 176 -4.32 10.55 -20.82
CA ALA A 176 -5.19 9.39 -20.65
C ALA A 176 -4.39 8.08 -20.65
N ALA A 177 -3.38 7.95 -21.49
CA ALA A 177 -2.49 6.78 -21.49
C ALA A 177 -1.72 6.64 -20.16
N VAL A 178 -1.23 7.75 -19.61
CA VAL A 178 -0.49 7.74 -18.35
C VAL A 178 -1.40 7.46 -17.16
N TYR A 179 -2.50 8.20 -16.99
CA TYR A 179 -3.42 7.99 -15.88
C TYR A 179 -4.20 6.68 -15.98
N GLY A 180 -4.52 6.22 -17.19
CA GLY A 180 -5.11 4.90 -17.42
C GLY A 180 -4.19 3.77 -16.98
N ARG A 181 -2.88 3.90 -17.21
CA ARG A 181 -1.89 2.96 -16.68
C ARG A 181 -1.80 3.03 -15.15
N LEU A 182 -1.72 4.22 -14.56
CA LEU A 182 -1.68 4.36 -13.10
C LEU A 182 -2.91 3.77 -12.40
N ALA A 183 -4.11 4.02 -12.95
CA ALA A 183 -5.35 3.46 -12.42
C ALA A 183 -5.39 1.93 -12.58
N SER A 184 -4.92 1.41 -13.72
CA SER A 184 -4.83 -0.03 -13.95
C SER A 184 -3.82 -0.70 -13.02
N ASP A 185 -2.63 -0.13 -12.86
CA ASP A 185 -1.57 -0.67 -12.00
C ASP A 185 -2.05 -0.72 -10.54
N GLU A 186 -2.69 0.36 -10.05
CA GLU A 186 -3.29 0.39 -8.71
C GLU A 186 -4.43 -0.62 -8.58
N ALA A 187 -5.28 -0.78 -9.59
CA ALA A 187 -6.38 -1.76 -9.59
C ALA A 187 -5.89 -3.22 -9.56
N MET A 188 -4.71 -3.50 -10.11
CA MET A 188 -4.10 -4.83 -10.11
C MET A 188 -3.39 -5.17 -8.79
N GLU A 189 -3.22 -4.22 -7.87
CA GLU A 189 -2.67 -4.51 -6.55
C GLU A 189 -3.59 -5.45 -5.75
N LYS A 190 -3.00 -6.29 -4.89
CA LYS A 190 -3.77 -7.18 -4.00
C LYS A 190 -4.69 -6.40 -3.03
N SER A 191 -4.28 -5.19 -2.67
CA SER A 191 -5.00 -4.32 -1.73
C SER A 191 -4.98 -2.88 -2.24
N PRO A 192 -5.79 -2.56 -3.27
CA PRO A 192 -5.78 -1.25 -3.89
C PRO A 192 -6.15 -0.16 -2.88
N LYS A 193 -5.40 0.93 -2.88
CA LYS A 193 -5.69 2.14 -2.11
C LYS A 193 -6.78 2.91 -2.82
N LEU A 194 -8.01 2.80 -2.33
CA LEU A 194 -9.19 3.40 -2.94
C LEU A 194 -9.03 4.90 -3.24
N ALA A 195 -8.38 5.67 -2.37
CA ALA A 195 -8.14 7.09 -2.61
C ALA A 195 -7.22 7.36 -3.81
N ALA A 196 -6.15 6.58 -3.97
CA ALA A 196 -5.23 6.69 -5.09
C ALA A 196 -5.89 6.22 -6.39
N LEU A 197 -6.58 5.07 -6.34
CA LEU A 197 -7.34 4.53 -7.46
C LEU A 197 -8.41 5.52 -7.93
N ASN A 198 -9.19 6.08 -7.01
CA ASN A 198 -10.22 7.07 -7.32
C ASN A 198 -9.61 8.31 -7.98
N TYR A 199 -8.55 8.89 -7.40
CA TYR A 199 -7.90 10.06 -8.01
C TYR A 199 -7.40 9.76 -9.43
N ALA A 200 -6.65 8.66 -9.63
CA ALA A 200 -6.12 8.28 -10.93
C ALA A 200 -7.23 8.03 -11.95
N THR A 201 -8.31 7.37 -11.53
CA THR A 201 -9.49 7.10 -12.37
C THR A 201 -10.19 8.38 -12.81
N ARG A 202 -10.35 9.36 -11.91
CA ARG A 202 -10.97 10.65 -12.24
C ARG A 202 -10.13 11.44 -13.25
N CYS A 203 -8.82 11.51 -13.03
CA CYS A 203 -7.91 12.16 -13.99
C CYS A 203 -7.91 11.45 -15.35
N TYR A 204 -7.94 10.11 -15.34
CA TYR A 204 -8.04 9.29 -16.55
C TYR A 204 -9.35 9.54 -17.31
N CYS A 205 -10.50 9.50 -16.63
CA CYS A 205 -11.80 9.74 -17.25
C CYS A 205 -11.91 11.18 -17.77
N LEU A 206 -11.40 12.18 -17.03
CA LEU A 206 -11.35 13.57 -17.50
C LEU A 206 -10.51 13.72 -18.77
N ALA A 207 -9.36 13.05 -18.84
CA ALA A 207 -8.53 13.03 -20.03
C ALA A 207 -9.24 12.37 -21.21
N LEU A 208 -9.92 11.24 -21.00
CA LEU A 208 -10.74 10.58 -22.03
C LEU A 208 -11.90 11.45 -22.52
N LEU A 209 -12.63 12.11 -21.60
CA LEU A 209 -13.70 13.04 -21.95
C LEU A 209 -13.18 14.20 -22.82
N THR A 210 -12.01 14.73 -22.47
CA THR A 210 -11.35 15.80 -23.23
C THR A 210 -10.92 15.30 -24.61
N GLU A 211 -10.28 14.13 -24.69
CA GLU A 211 -9.87 13.50 -25.95
C GLU A 211 -11.08 13.23 -26.85
N PHE A 212 -12.14 12.62 -26.31
CA PHE A 212 -13.32 12.24 -27.08
C PHE A 212 -14.07 13.46 -27.56
N ARG A 213 -14.22 14.50 -26.72
CA ARG A 213 -14.85 15.75 -27.15
C ARG A 213 -14.04 16.40 -28.27
N ALA A 214 -12.71 16.43 -28.17
CA ALA A 214 -11.87 16.94 -29.23
C ALA A 214 -12.03 16.14 -30.55
N ARG A 215 -12.09 14.81 -30.48
CA ARG A 215 -12.37 13.95 -31.65
C ARG A 215 -13.74 14.22 -32.27
N LEU A 216 -14.78 14.43 -31.46
CA LEU A 216 -16.12 14.79 -31.95
C LEU A 216 -16.11 16.13 -32.69
N LEU A 217 -15.42 17.13 -32.16
CA LEU A 217 -15.29 18.44 -32.80
C LEU A 217 -14.51 18.39 -34.12
N LEU A 218 -13.57 17.45 -34.24
CA LEU A 218 -12.83 17.16 -35.47
C LEU A 218 -13.61 16.24 -36.44
N ASN A 219 -14.81 15.80 -36.08
CA ASN A 219 -15.61 14.80 -36.80
C ASN A 219 -14.94 13.41 -36.95
N ASP A 220 -13.96 13.08 -36.09
CA ASP A 220 -13.24 11.81 -36.07
C ASP A 220 -14.03 10.69 -35.33
N THR A 221 -15.33 10.54 -35.64
CA THR A 221 -16.23 9.61 -34.92
C THR A 221 -15.81 8.14 -35.04
N GLY A 222 -15.19 7.75 -36.15
CA GLY A 222 -14.65 6.41 -36.35
C GLY A 222 -13.49 6.10 -35.42
N GLU A 223 -12.54 7.04 -35.29
CA GLU A 223 -11.42 6.87 -34.36
C GLU A 223 -11.87 6.92 -32.90
N LEU A 224 -12.84 7.78 -32.58
CA LEU A 224 -13.45 7.80 -31.25
C LEU A 224 -14.03 6.44 -30.87
N ALA A 225 -14.78 5.80 -31.78
CA ALA A 225 -15.37 4.50 -31.51
C ALA A 225 -14.30 3.43 -31.28
N ASN A 226 -13.27 3.39 -32.12
CA ASN A 226 -12.14 2.47 -31.95
C ASN A 226 -11.41 2.71 -30.62
N ARG A 227 -11.19 3.99 -30.27
CA ARG A 227 -10.53 4.39 -29.04
C ARG A 227 -11.34 3.97 -27.80
N TYR A 228 -12.65 4.20 -27.78
CA TYR A 228 -13.51 3.77 -26.68
C TYR A 228 -13.51 2.25 -26.53
N MET A 229 -13.66 1.50 -27.63
CA MET A 229 -13.65 0.03 -27.56
C MET A 229 -12.32 -0.53 -27.05
N ALA A 230 -11.20 0.14 -27.33
CA ALA A 230 -9.89 -0.22 -26.78
C ALA A 230 -9.76 0.07 -25.27
N GLU A 231 -10.37 1.14 -24.78
CA GLU A 231 -10.31 1.53 -23.36
C GLU A 231 -11.41 0.89 -22.51
N LYS A 232 -12.51 0.41 -23.12
CA LYS A 232 -13.66 -0.18 -22.43
C LYS A 232 -13.28 -1.28 -21.43
N PRO A 233 -12.48 -2.31 -21.78
CA PRO A 233 -12.14 -3.37 -20.83
C PRO A 233 -11.38 -2.84 -19.60
N ARG A 234 -10.57 -1.79 -19.78
CA ARG A 234 -9.84 -1.15 -18.68
C ARG A 234 -10.80 -0.40 -17.75
N LEU A 235 -11.76 0.34 -18.30
CA LEU A 235 -12.79 1.03 -17.53
C LEU A 235 -13.67 0.03 -16.75
N GLU A 236 -14.10 -1.05 -17.39
CA GLU A 236 -14.87 -2.13 -16.74
C GLU A 236 -14.05 -2.78 -15.60
N HIS A 237 -12.76 -3.02 -15.81
CA HIS A 237 -11.88 -3.57 -14.78
C HIS A 237 -11.73 -2.62 -13.57
N ILE A 238 -11.47 -1.33 -13.81
CA ILE A 238 -11.34 -0.32 -12.75
C ILE A 238 -12.65 -0.18 -11.95
N ALA A 239 -13.79 -0.15 -12.65
CA ALA A 239 -15.12 -0.14 -12.04
C ALA A 239 -15.34 -1.38 -11.17
N GLY A 240 -15.00 -2.57 -11.69
CA GLY A 240 -15.11 -3.85 -11.00
C GLY A 240 -14.29 -3.91 -9.72
N VAL A 241 -13.02 -3.50 -9.78
CA VAL A 241 -12.13 -3.49 -8.61
C VAL A 241 -12.62 -2.48 -7.57
N THR A 242 -13.00 -1.27 -7.99
CA THR A 242 -13.50 -0.22 -7.08
C THR A 242 -14.78 -0.67 -6.36
N PHE A 243 -15.72 -1.25 -7.11
CA PHE A 243 -16.98 -1.78 -6.58
C PHE A 243 -16.76 -2.98 -5.65
N THR A 244 -15.92 -3.93 -6.06
CA THR A 244 -15.64 -5.14 -5.27
C THR A 244 -14.97 -4.79 -3.95
N ARG A 245 -14.00 -3.86 -4.00
CA ARG A 245 -13.25 -3.43 -2.83
C ARG A 245 -14.10 -2.62 -1.85
N THR A 246 -15.06 -1.85 -2.36
CA THR A 246 -15.92 -1.00 -1.54
C THR A 246 -17.15 -1.73 -1.04
N ILE A 247 -17.95 -2.29 -1.96
CA ILE A 247 -19.33 -2.73 -1.71
C ILE A 247 -19.47 -4.25 -1.71
N ALA A 248 -18.99 -4.95 -2.75
CA ALA A 248 -19.38 -6.34 -3.00
C ALA A 248 -18.98 -7.32 -1.88
N GLY A 249 -17.88 -7.02 -1.18
CA GLY A 249 -17.41 -7.85 -0.08
C GLY A 249 -18.31 -7.78 1.17
N LYS A 250 -18.96 -6.64 1.43
CA LYS A 250 -19.74 -6.38 2.66
C LYS A 250 -20.91 -5.40 2.43
N PRO A 251 -21.89 -5.73 1.58
CA PRO A 251 -23.02 -4.85 1.30
C PRO A 251 -23.87 -4.52 2.53
N GLU A 252 -23.95 -5.43 3.50
CA GLU A 252 -24.68 -5.26 4.76
C GLU A 252 -24.18 -4.08 5.60
N ALA A 253 -22.88 -3.75 5.51
CA ALA A 253 -22.30 -2.62 6.25
C ALA A 253 -22.86 -1.27 5.80
N PHE A 254 -23.26 -1.16 4.52
CA PHE A 254 -23.85 0.06 3.95
C PHE A 254 -25.33 0.22 4.28
N LEU A 255 -26.01 -0.87 4.66
CA LEU A 255 -27.42 -0.85 5.08
C LEU A 255 -27.58 -0.72 6.61
N ALA A 256 -26.48 -0.58 7.35
CA ALA A 256 -26.50 -0.33 8.78
C ALA A 256 -27.15 1.01 9.13
N HIS A 257 -27.79 1.09 10.31
CA HIS A 257 -28.49 2.31 10.77
C HIS A 257 -27.60 3.57 10.76
N ALA A 258 -26.31 3.43 11.09
CA ALA A 258 -25.35 4.54 11.08
C ALA A 258 -25.16 5.18 9.69
N MET A 259 -25.29 4.41 8.62
CA MET A 259 -25.14 4.90 7.24
C MET A 259 -26.35 5.72 6.77
N ARG A 260 -27.48 5.67 7.49
CA ARG A 260 -28.66 6.49 7.21
C ARG A 260 -28.36 7.98 7.30
N HIS A 261 -27.46 8.40 8.20
CA HIS A 261 -27.03 9.79 8.33
C HIS A 261 -26.22 10.26 7.12
N HIS A 262 -25.63 9.34 6.36
CA HIS A 262 -24.93 9.60 5.11
C HIS A 262 -25.84 9.47 3.87
N GLY A 263 -27.16 9.33 4.06
CA GLY A 263 -28.13 9.22 2.97
C GLY A 263 -28.11 7.86 2.26
N VAL A 264 -27.44 6.85 2.82
CA VAL A 264 -27.39 5.53 2.20
C VAL A 264 -28.73 4.82 2.44
N THR A 265 -29.37 4.43 1.35
CA THR A 265 -30.66 3.73 1.35
C THR A 265 -30.55 2.45 0.54
N LEU A 266 -31.49 1.53 0.75
CA LEU A 266 -31.58 0.30 -0.05
C LEU A 266 -31.72 0.60 -1.55
N ASN A 267 -32.46 1.64 -1.91
CA ASN A 267 -32.63 2.07 -3.30
C ASN A 267 -31.30 2.55 -3.91
N LEU A 268 -30.55 3.40 -3.21
CA LEU A 268 -29.23 3.85 -3.66
C LEU A 268 -28.30 2.65 -3.88
N MET A 269 -28.24 1.72 -2.93
CA MET A 269 -27.41 0.53 -3.09
C MET A 269 -27.86 -0.32 -4.28
N THR A 270 -29.18 -0.42 -4.52
CA THR A 270 -29.74 -1.13 -5.68
C THR A 270 -29.28 -0.49 -6.98
N GLU A 271 -29.35 0.84 -7.09
CA GLU A 271 -28.88 1.59 -8.25
C GLU A 271 -27.38 1.37 -8.49
N LEU A 272 -26.57 1.31 -7.44
CA LEU A 272 -25.14 1.02 -7.56
C LEU A 272 -24.85 -0.40 -8.06
N TYR A 273 -25.60 -1.41 -7.59
CA TYR A 273 -25.48 -2.77 -8.11
C TYR A 273 -25.91 -2.85 -9.58
N GLN A 274 -27.00 -2.17 -9.95
CA GLN A 274 -27.43 -2.09 -11.35
C GLN A 274 -26.40 -1.37 -12.24
N HIS A 275 -25.79 -0.29 -11.75
CA HIS A 275 -24.72 0.41 -12.45
C HIS A 275 -23.49 -0.49 -12.61
N ALA A 276 -23.10 -1.21 -11.57
CA ALA A 276 -22.02 -2.19 -11.64
C ALA A 276 -22.31 -3.29 -12.69
N GLN A 277 -23.55 -3.77 -12.78
CA GLN A 277 -23.95 -4.77 -13.77
C GLN A 277 -23.92 -4.22 -15.20
N ARG A 278 -24.38 -2.98 -15.42
CA ARG A 278 -24.31 -2.33 -16.73
C ARG A 278 -22.87 -2.16 -17.21
N LEU A 279 -21.95 -1.83 -16.29
CA LEU A 279 -20.53 -1.67 -16.56
C LEU A 279 -19.74 -3.00 -16.54
N SER A 280 -20.42 -4.15 -16.56
CA SER A 280 -19.78 -5.49 -16.46
C SER A 280 -18.86 -5.67 -15.24
N ALA A 281 -19.01 -4.81 -14.22
CA ALA A 281 -18.16 -4.73 -13.04
C ALA A 281 -18.54 -5.76 -11.96
N PHE A 282 -19.74 -6.35 -12.05
CA PHE A 282 -20.26 -7.36 -11.14
C PHE A 282 -21.12 -8.39 -11.87
N THR A 283 -20.83 -9.68 -11.71
CA THR A 283 -21.45 -10.77 -12.49
C THR A 283 -22.10 -11.88 -11.67
N GLU A 284 -21.98 -11.88 -10.33
CA GLU A 284 -22.40 -13.04 -9.51
C GLU A 284 -23.92 -13.25 -9.48
N THR A 285 -24.69 -12.20 -9.18
CA THR A 285 -26.16 -12.30 -9.03
C THR A 285 -26.82 -11.05 -9.61
N PRO A 286 -27.74 -11.19 -10.58
CA PRO A 286 -28.45 -10.05 -11.15
C PRO A 286 -29.34 -9.40 -10.08
N ILE A 287 -29.18 -8.09 -9.84
CA ILE A 287 -29.92 -7.34 -8.82
C ILE A 287 -30.76 -6.33 -9.59
N ARG A 288 -32.03 -6.63 -9.80
CA ARG A 288 -32.92 -5.82 -10.66
C ARG A 288 -33.73 -4.83 -9.86
N ASN A 289 -33.94 -5.08 -8.57
CA ASN A 289 -34.74 -4.23 -7.71
C ASN A 289 -34.23 -4.31 -6.25
N SER A 290 -34.83 -3.53 -5.37
CA SER A 290 -34.47 -3.46 -3.97
C SER A 290 -34.82 -4.72 -3.19
N THR A 291 -35.82 -5.49 -3.62
CA THR A 291 -36.15 -6.81 -3.07
C THR A 291 -35.03 -7.81 -3.36
N ASP A 292 -34.54 -7.88 -4.59
CA ASP A 292 -33.43 -8.76 -4.97
C ASP A 292 -32.17 -8.44 -4.15
N LEU A 293 -31.87 -7.14 -3.97
CA LEU A 293 -30.75 -6.71 -3.13
C LEU A 293 -30.97 -7.08 -1.66
N PHE A 294 -32.18 -6.90 -1.16
CA PHE A 294 -32.51 -7.27 0.21
C PHE A 294 -32.31 -8.77 0.44
N GLU A 295 -32.82 -9.63 -0.44
CA GLU A 295 -32.62 -11.09 -0.37
C GLU A 295 -31.13 -11.46 -0.43
N TYR A 296 -30.38 -10.87 -1.36
CA TYR A 296 -28.93 -11.08 -1.49
C TYR A 296 -28.15 -10.71 -0.22
N VAL A 297 -28.52 -9.61 0.44
CA VAL A 297 -27.89 -9.19 1.71
C VAL A 297 -28.41 -10.01 2.89
N TRP A 298 -29.69 -10.42 2.85
CA TRP A 298 -30.33 -11.21 3.89
C TRP A 298 -29.60 -12.54 4.12
N ASP A 299 -29.28 -13.24 3.03
CA ASP A 299 -28.55 -14.52 3.08
C ASP A 299 -27.15 -14.40 3.68
N ARG A 300 -26.53 -13.22 3.59
CA ARG A 300 -25.22 -12.92 4.21
C ARG A 300 -25.32 -12.49 5.67
N GLY A 301 -26.54 -12.43 6.20
CA GLY A 301 -26.87 -11.97 7.53
C GLY A 301 -26.89 -10.45 7.57
N ILE A 302 -28.09 -9.85 7.57
CA ILE A 302 -28.25 -8.49 8.09
C ILE A 302 -27.93 -8.59 9.58
N SER A 303 -26.69 -8.31 9.95
CA SER A 303 -26.23 -8.26 11.34
C SER A 303 -26.87 -7.06 12.03
N GLY A 304 -28.19 -7.12 12.23
CA GLY A 304 -29.00 -6.09 12.86
C GLY A 304 -28.81 -6.00 14.37
N ARG A 305 -27.82 -6.69 14.95
CA ARG A 305 -27.71 -6.79 16.41
C ARG A 305 -26.38 -7.28 16.98
N THR A 306 -25.29 -7.26 16.23
CA THR A 306 -24.00 -7.61 16.82
C THR A 306 -23.39 -6.40 17.50
N PHE A 307 -23.44 -6.41 18.83
CA PHE A 307 -22.59 -5.67 19.78
C PHE A 307 -21.08 -5.90 19.54
N LEU A 308 -20.69 -6.58 18.45
CA LEU A 308 -19.32 -6.66 18.02
C LEU A 308 -18.90 -5.26 17.55
N PRO A 309 -17.76 -4.74 18.03
CA PRO A 309 -17.21 -3.51 17.49
C PRO A 309 -17.12 -3.67 15.97
N TRP A 310 -17.52 -2.62 15.25
CA TRP A 310 -17.39 -2.50 13.80
C TRP A 310 -16.16 -3.26 13.32
N PRO A 311 -16.28 -4.11 12.27
CA PRO A 311 -15.22 -5.01 11.87
C PRO A 311 -13.91 -4.23 11.79
N PHE A 312 -13.00 -4.55 12.72
CA PHE A 312 -11.74 -3.87 12.99
C PHE A 312 -11.17 -3.17 11.75
N GLY A 313 -11.33 -1.85 11.65
CA GLY A 313 -10.71 -1.07 10.58
C GLY A 313 -11.40 0.26 10.25
N ALA A 314 -12.64 0.21 9.74
CA ALA A 314 -13.29 1.36 9.11
C ALA A 314 -14.59 1.77 9.83
N GLY A 315 -14.65 3.03 10.25
CA GLY A 315 -15.89 3.63 10.77
C GLY A 315 -16.91 3.93 9.66
N PRO A 316 -18.16 4.30 10.03
CA PRO A 316 -19.20 4.67 9.06
C PRO A 316 -18.76 5.82 8.13
N GLU A 317 -17.94 6.76 8.63
CA GLU A 317 -17.40 7.85 7.82
C GLU A 317 -16.48 7.35 6.69
N GLU A 318 -15.60 6.40 6.98
CA GLU A 318 -14.69 5.84 5.98
C GLU A 318 -15.44 5.01 4.94
N LEU A 319 -16.45 4.23 5.36
CA LEU A 319 -17.35 3.54 4.44
C LEU A 319 -18.10 4.53 3.53
N ALA A 320 -18.59 5.63 4.08
CA ALA A 320 -19.25 6.67 3.30
C ALA A 320 -18.30 7.34 2.30
N ILE A 321 -17.03 7.54 2.65
CA ILE A 321 -16.00 8.03 1.74
C ILE A 321 -15.75 7.03 0.61
N ASN A 322 -15.57 5.76 0.93
CA ASN A 322 -15.32 4.72 -0.09
C ASN A 322 -16.54 4.56 -1.02
N LEU A 323 -17.76 4.68 -0.48
CA LEU A 323 -18.99 4.70 -1.29
C LEU A 323 -18.99 5.86 -2.28
N LYS A 324 -18.63 7.07 -1.83
CA LYS A 324 -18.51 8.25 -2.70
C LYS A 324 -17.48 8.04 -3.81
N TYR A 325 -16.36 7.35 -3.53
CA TYR A 325 -15.39 7.00 -4.56
C TYR A 325 -15.98 6.06 -5.61
N THR A 326 -16.75 5.05 -5.19
CA THR A 326 -17.43 4.15 -6.13
C THR A 326 -18.46 4.88 -6.98
N MET A 327 -19.27 5.76 -6.37
CA MET A 327 -20.22 6.61 -7.08
C MET A 327 -19.54 7.51 -8.11
N ALA A 328 -18.48 8.21 -7.71
CA ALA A 328 -17.72 9.09 -8.60
C ALA A 328 -17.09 8.31 -9.76
N CYS A 329 -16.54 7.12 -9.47
CA CYS A 329 -15.99 6.22 -10.49
C CYS A 329 -17.06 5.84 -11.54
N PHE A 330 -18.23 5.39 -11.09
CA PHE A 330 -19.33 5.01 -12.00
C PHE A 330 -19.87 6.21 -12.79
N GLU A 331 -20.02 7.37 -12.15
CA GLU A 331 -20.47 8.59 -12.82
C GLU A 331 -19.49 9.02 -13.91
N ASP A 332 -18.19 9.07 -13.59
CA ASP A 332 -17.17 9.52 -14.55
C ASP A 332 -17.01 8.52 -15.72
N ILE A 333 -17.08 7.21 -15.47
CA ILE A 333 -17.10 6.19 -16.54
C ILE A 333 -18.38 6.29 -17.38
N GLY A 334 -19.52 6.48 -16.72
CA GLY A 334 -20.81 6.65 -17.41
C GLY A 334 -20.83 7.90 -18.30
N ARG A 335 -20.18 8.99 -17.90
CA ARG A 335 -19.99 10.18 -18.75
C ARG A 335 -19.16 9.89 -19.99
N VAL A 336 -18.08 9.10 -19.86
CA VAL A 336 -17.25 8.67 -20.99
C VAL A 336 -18.08 7.83 -21.98
N GLU A 337 -18.85 6.87 -21.47
CA GLU A 337 -19.76 6.05 -22.28
C GLU A 337 -20.85 6.89 -22.95
N ALA A 338 -21.49 7.81 -22.23
CA ALA A 338 -22.49 8.71 -22.79
C ALA A 338 -21.95 9.53 -23.96
N LEU A 339 -20.74 10.09 -23.82
CA LEU A 339 -20.09 10.85 -24.89
C LEU A 339 -19.79 9.98 -26.12
N TYR A 340 -19.40 8.72 -25.92
CA TYR A 340 -19.26 7.74 -26.99
C TYR A 340 -20.59 7.44 -27.69
N LEU A 341 -21.67 7.23 -26.94
CA LEU A 341 -23.01 7.00 -27.49
C LEU A 341 -23.50 8.21 -28.29
N HIS A 342 -23.23 9.43 -27.83
CA HIS A 342 -23.49 10.65 -28.62
C HIS A 342 -22.67 10.68 -29.91
N GLY A 343 -21.41 10.27 -29.88
CA GLY A 343 -20.58 10.13 -31.08
C GLY A 343 -21.12 9.11 -32.08
N GLN A 344 -21.64 7.98 -31.59
CA GLN A 344 -22.32 7.01 -32.45
C GLN A 344 -23.61 7.56 -33.04
N ALA A 345 -24.42 8.25 -32.23
CA ALA A 345 -25.65 8.87 -32.70
C ALA A 345 -25.37 9.90 -33.81
N ALA A 346 -24.37 10.76 -33.61
CA ALA A 346 -23.92 11.74 -34.62
C ALA A 346 -23.45 11.05 -35.92
N ARG A 347 -22.70 9.96 -35.78
CA ARG A 347 -22.26 9.15 -36.94
C ARG A 347 -23.43 8.55 -37.71
N ASN A 348 -24.45 8.07 -37.00
CA ASN A 348 -25.62 7.42 -37.60
C ASN A 348 -26.61 8.42 -38.21
N SER A 349 -26.77 9.60 -37.60
CA SER A 349 -27.68 10.64 -38.08
C SER A 349 -27.11 11.46 -39.24
N ALA A 350 -25.81 11.33 -39.54
CA ALA A 350 -25.06 12.21 -40.43
C ALA A 350 -25.15 13.70 -40.05
N VAL A 351 -25.60 14.01 -38.82
CA VAL A 351 -25.65 15.36 -38.28
C VAL A 351 -24.36 15.59 -37.51
N PRO A 352 -23.58 16.63 -37.85
CA PRO A 352 -22.34 16.91 -37.14
C PRO A 352 -22.63 17.21 -35.67
N PHE A 353 -21.70 16.81 -34.80
CA PHE A 353 -21.88 16.92 -33.35
C PHE A 353 -22.15 18.35 -32.89
N LYS A 354 -21.59 19.35 -33.60
CA LYS A 354 -21.84 20.77 -33.34
C LYS A 354 -23.32 21.14 -33.46
N ASP A 355 -24.00 20.65 -34.49
CA ASP A 355 -25.41 20.92 -34.71
C ASP A 355 -26.27 20.26 -33.61
N LEU A 356 -25.85 19.10 -33.10
CA LEU A 356 -26.50 18.48 -31.94
C LEU A 356 -26.31 19.32 -30.67
N GLN A 357 -25.12 19.88 -30.44
CA GLN A 357 -24.89 20.79 -29.31
C GLN A 357 -25.73 22.05 -29.41
N GLU A 358 -25.83 22.63 -30.61
CA GLU A 358 -26.67 23.82 -30.85
C GLU A 358 -28.16 23.50 -30.65
N GLN A 359 -28.62 22.32 -31.08
CA GLN A 359 -29.99 21.86 -30.83
C GLN A 359 -30.28 21.65 -29.34
N VAL A 360 -29.34 21.05 -28.59
CA VAL A 360 -29.48 20.87 -27.13
C VAL A 360 -29.49 22.23 -26.43
N LYS A 361 -28.56 23.13 -26.76
CA LYS A 361 -28.51 24.47 -26.18
C LYS A 361 -29.79 25.26 -26.49
N ALA A 362 -30.28 25.19 -27.73
CA ALA A 362 -31.53 25.83 -28.11
C ALA A 362 -32.75 25.21 -27.41
N ALA A 363 -32.73 23.90 -27.10
CA ALA A 363 -33.76 23.25 -26.31
C ALA A 363 -33.69 23.66 -24.83
N GLU A 364 -32.49 23.76 -24.24
CA GLU A 364 -32.29 24.25 -22.87
C GLU A 364 -32.75 25.70 -22.71
N GLU A 365 -32.43 26.58 -23.66
CA GLU A 365 -32.90 27.96 -23.67
C GLU A 365 -34.44 28.03 -23.76
N LYS A 366 -35.09 27.14 -24.52
CA LYS A 366 -36.56 27.01 -24.56
C LYS A 366 -37.18 26.44 -23.28
N VAL A 367 -36.45 25.61 -22.53
CA VAL A 367 -36.91 25.11 -21.22
C VAL A 367 -36.74 26.18 -20.14
N GLN A 368 -35.74 27.06 -20.30
CA GLN A 368 -35.48 28.17 -19.39
C GLN A 368 -36.31 29.42 -19.67
N THR A 369 -36.96 29.55 -20.85
CA THR A 369 -38.01 30.57 -21.01
C THR A 369 -39.10 30.30 -19.99
N PRO A 370 -39.38 31.25 -19.07
CA PRO A 370 -40.27 31.00 -17.96
C PRO A 370 -41.65 30.68 -18.53
N VAL A 371 -42.10 29.44 -18.32
CA VAL A 371 -43.54 29.17 -18.28
C VAL A 371 -44.06 30.13 -17.21
N GLU A 372 -44.82 31.14 -17.61
CA GLU A 372 -45.48 32.11 -16.74
C GLU A 372 -46.16 31.34 -15.61
N SER A 373 -45.44 31.21 -14.49
CA SER A 373 -45.94 30.52 -13.33
C SER A 373 -46.94 31.48 -12.71
N PRO A 374 -48.19 31.05 -12.46
CA PRO A 374 -49.22 31.92 -11.90
C PRO A 374 -48.67 32.54 -10.60
N THR A 375 -48.89 33.85 -10.45
CA THR A 375 -48.42 34.68 -9.34
C THR A 375 -48.61 34.00 -7.99
N ILE A 376 -47.57 33.34 -7.48
CA ILE A 376 -47.52 32.84 -6.10
C ILE A 376 -46.90 33.95 -5.24
N THR A 377 -47.72 34.46 -4.34
CA THR A 377 -47.40 35.49 -3.35
C THR A 377 -46.19 35.09 -2.53
N LYS A 378 -45.17 35.96 -2.49
CA LYS A 378 -43.89 35.78 -1.80
C LYS A 378 -44.09 35.46 -0.31
N ILE A 379 -43.44 34.40 0.16
CA ILE A 379 -43.10 34.18 1.58
C ILE A 379 -41.64 34.68 1.75
N PRO A 380 -41.32 35.49 2.78
CA PRO A 380 -39.98 36.05 2.94
C PRO A 380 -38.98 34.99 3.41
N SER A 381 -37.91 34.84 2.64
CA SER A 381 -36.79 33.91 2.84
C SER A 381 -35.56 34.68 3.34
N GLU A 382 -35.55 35.02 4.63
CA GLU A 382 -34.33 35.27 5.38
C GLU A 382 -34.16 34.09 6.35
N GLU A 383 -32.92 33.62 6.50
CA GLU A 383 -32.51 32.35 7.12
C GLU A 383 -32.46 31.15 6.17
N ILE A 384 -31.40 30.34 6.34
CA ILE A 384 -30.94 29.25 5.47
C ILE A 384 -30.02 29.74 4.34
N PHE A 385 -28.77 30.11 4.68
CA PHE A 385 -27.54 29.65 3.99
C PHE A 385 -26.32 30.33 4.62
N ALA A 386 -25.88 29.81 5.77
CA ALA A 386 -24.60 30.20 6.36
C ALA A 386 -24.02 29.03 7.17
N TYR A 387 -23.55 27.97 6.54
CA TYR A 387 -22.63 27.02 7.20
C TYR A 387 -21.73 26.29 6.20
N ALA A 388 -20.45 26.17 6.59
CA ALA A 388 -19.42 25.22 6.15
C ALA A 388 -18.54 25.56 4.93
N MET A 389 -17.65 26.53 5.10
CA MET A 389 -16.28 26.45 4.56
C MET A 389 -15.30 26.46 5.75
N PRO A 390 -14.44 25.43 5.93
CA PRO A 390 -13.40 25.48 6.95
C PRO A 390 -12.35 26.52 6.54
N GLN A 391 -12.17 27.56 7.36
CA GLN A 391 -11.04 28.47 7.21
C GLN A 391 -9.73 27.80 7.63
N PRO A 392 -8.62 28.06 6.93
CA PRO A 392 -7.31 27.57 7.33
C PRO A 392 -6.87 28.26 8.63
N GLN A 393 -6.56 27.46 9.65
CA GLN A 393 -5.99 27.94 10.90
C GLN A 393 -4.60 28.52 10.65
N SER A 394 -4.50 29.85 10.71
CA SER A 394 -3.25 30.57 10.87
C SER A 394 -2.72 30.33 12.28
N GLN A 395 -1.61 29.59 12.40
CA GLN A 395 -0.83 29.52 13.64
C GLN A 395 -0.12 30.86 13.87
N GLN A 396 -0.77 31.77 14.60
CA GLN A 396 -0.10 32.78 15.41
C GLN A 396 0.12 32.18 16.80
N ASN A 397 1.38 31.98 17.19
CA ASN A 397 1.78 32.06 18.59
C ASN A 397 3.22 32.56 18.66
N ALA A 398 3.33 33.87 18.83
CA ALA A 398 4.46 34.52 19.47
C ALA A 398 4.00 34.89 20.88
N ARG A 399 4.74 34.47 21.92
CA ARG A 399 5.36 35.33 22.96
C ARG A 399 5.65 34.59 24.27
N SER A 400 6.93 34.72 24.67
CA SER A 400 7.47 34.98 26.02
C SER A 400 6.77 34.42 27.26
N ASN A 401 7.48 33.57 28.00
CA ASN A 401 8.17 33.97 29.24
C ASN A 401 9.42 33.09 29.45
#